data_AF-A0A7Y7DFJ0-F1
#
_entry.id   AF-A0A7Y7DFJ0-F1
#
_cell.length_a   1.000
_cell.length_b   1.000
_cell.length_c   1.000
_cell.angle_alpha   90.00
_cell.angle_beta   90.00
_cell.angle_gamma   90.00
#
_symmetry.space_group_name_H-M   'P 1'
#
loop_
_entity.id
_entity.type
_entity.pdbx_description
1 polymer ?
#
loop_
_entity_poly.entity_id
_entity_poly.type
_entity_poly.pdbx_seq_one_letter_code
_entity_poly.pdbx_strand_id
1 'polypeptide(L)'
;MKKLPRFTIGVEEEYQIIDPETRDLRSHMSKIVDGGKIQLREQVKAEMHQSVVEVGTNICQNVQEARKEVAFLRNKISELAGQQG
;
A
#
# COMPACT_ATOMS: atom_id res chain seq x y z
N MET A 1 -13.63 37.86 3.58
CA MET A 1 -13.37 36.56 4.25
C MET A 1 -12.14 35.91 3.61
N LYS A 2 -11.19 35.40 4.40
CA LYS A 2 -10.04 34.64 3.86
C LYS A 2 -10.55 33.31 3.30
N LYS A 3 -10.16 32.98 2.07
CA LYS A 3 -10.48 31.68 1.45
C LYS A 3 -9.57 30.63 2.08
N LEU A 4 -10.15 29.66 2.78
CA LEU A 4 -9.39 28.53 3.31
C LEU A 4 -8.88 27.67 2.14
N PRO A 5 -7.68 27.06 2.26
CA PRO A 5 -7.20 26.12 1.27
C PRO A 5 -8.17 24.93 1.15
N ARG A 6 -8.23 24.30 -0.03
CA ARG A 6 -9.03 23.09 -0.21
C ARG A 6 -8.45 21.98 0.67
N PHE A 7 -9.31 21.33 1.45
CA PHE A 7 -8.95 20.11 2.15
C PHE A 7 -8.69 18.98 1.14
N THR A 8 -7.73 18.13 1.49
CA THR A 8 -7.33 16.96 0.72
C THR A 8 -7.33 15.73 1.64
N ILE A 9 -7.18 14.54 1.05
CA ILE A 9 -7.21 13.26 1.74
C ILE A 9 -5.97 12.47 1.36
N GLY A 10 -5.32 11.83 2.32
CA GLY A 10 -4.35 10.76 2.11
C GLY A 10 -4.78 9.55 2.94
N VAL A 11 -4.59 8.35 2.40
CA VAL A 11 -4.91 7.09 3.09
C VAL A 11 -3.66 6.21 3.09
N GLU A 12 -3.30 5.69 4.27
CA GLU A 12 -2.27 4.69 4.44
C GLU A 12 -2.91 3.37 4.90
N GLU A 13 -2.46 2.26 4.33
CA GLU A 13 -2.91 0.91 4.67
C GLU A 13 -1.71 0.00 4.92
N GLU A 14 -1.74 -0.72 6.04
CA GLU A 14 -0.72 -1.70 6.42
C GLU A 14 -1.28 -3.12 6.28
N TYR A 15 -0.50 -3.99 5.62
CA TYR A 15 -0.86 -5.37 5.33
C TYR A 15 0.11 -6.33 5.98
N GLN A 16 -0.42 -7.30 6.71
CA GLN A 16 0.37 -8.44 7.18
C GLN A 16 0.55 -9.46 6.05
N ILE A 17 1.80 -9.82 5.77
CA ILE A 17 2.14 -10.88 4.83
C ILE A 17 2.01 -12.22 5.55
N ILE A 18 1.12 -13.07 5.05
CA ILE A 18 0.87 -14.39 5.62
C ILE A 18 1.21 -15.49 4.63
N ASP A 19 1.54 -16.66 5.16
CA ASP A 19 1.50 -17.90 4.42
C ASP A 19 0.05 -18.32 4.16
N PRO A 20 -0.36 -18.61 2.91
CA PRO A 20 -1.74 -18.98 2.60
C PRO A 20 -2.16 -20.36 3.14
N GLU A 21 -1.20 -21.26 3.41
CA GLU A 21 -1.45 -22.61 3.93
C GLU A 21 -1.38 -22.63 5.47
N THR A 22 -0.27 -22.16 6.06
CA THR A 22 -0.02 -22.24 7.50
C THR A 22 -0.65 -21.08 8.28
N ARG A 23 -0.91 -19.95 7.61
CA ARG A 23 -1.37 -18.68 8.20
C ARG A 23 -0.33 -17.98 9.09
N ASP A 24 0.92 -18.41 9.05
CA ASP A 24 2.02 -17.75 9.75
C ASP A 24 2.44 -16.45 9.06
N LEU A 25 3.02 -15.52 9.82
CA LEU A 25 3.63 -14.31 9.28
C LEU A 25 4.91 -14.66 8.50
N ARG A 26 5.04 -14.11 7.29
CA ARG A 26 6.21 -14.31 6.42
C ARG A 26 7.04 -13.04 6.35
N SER A 27 8.34 -13.14 6.67
CA SER A 27 9.29 -12.01 6.61
C SER A 27 9.78 -11.64 5.19
N HIS A 28 9.00 -11.93 4.14
CA HIS A 28 9.39 -11.77 2.72
C HIS A 28 9.18 -10.36 2.16
N MET A 29 9.09 -9.35 3.03
CA MET A 29 8.78 -7.97 2.66
C MET A 29 9.72 -7.41 1.59
N SER A 30 11.03 -7.71 1.63
CA SER A 30 12.00 -7.15 0.68
C SER A 30 11.61 -7.39 -0.77
N LYS A 31 11.16 -8.59 -1.13
CA LYS A 31 10.78 -8.92 -2.53
C LYS A 31 9.50 -8.22 -2.97
N ILE A 32 8.50 -8.12 -2.09
CA ILE A 32 7.23 -7.42 -2.37
C ILE A 32 7.48 -5.92 -2.50
N VAL A 33 8.29 -5.34 -1.61
CA VAL A 33 8.64 -3.92 -1.64
C VAL A 33 9.57 -3.57 -2.79
N ASP A 34 10.50 -4.43 -3.18
CA ASP A 34 11.37 -4.17 -4.33
C ASP A 34 10.57 -4.20 -5.65
N GLY A 35 9.68 -5.18 -5.83
CA GLY A 35 8.73 -5.19 -6.95
C GLY A 35 7.74 -4.01 -6.90
N GLY A 36 7.30 -3.67 -5.69
CA GLY A 36 6.43 -2.54 -5.40
C GLY A 36 7.08 -1.20 -5.72
N LYS A 37 8.32 -0.94 -5.35
CA LYS A 37 9.03 0.32 -5.64
C LYS A 37 9.16 0.58 -7.13
N ILE A 38 9.35 -0.46 -7.94
CA ILE A 38 9.41 -0.33 -9.40
C ILE A 38 8.05 0.10 -9.96
N GLN A 39 6.95 -0.47 -9.45
CA GLN A 39 5.60 -0.27 -10.00
C GLN A 39 4.81 0.89 -9.36
N LEU A 40 5.05 1.17 -8.07
CA LEU A 40 4.28 2.04 -7.18
C LEU A 40 5.12 3.18 -6.58
N ARG A 41 6.45 3.21 -6.83
CA ARG A 41 7.36 4.28 -6.41
C ARG A 41 7.27 4.59 -4.91
N GLU A 42 6.89 5.82 -4.55
CA GLU A 42 6.82 6.32 -3.17
C GLU A 42 5.57 5.84 -2.41
N GLN A 43 4.64 5.19 -3.10
CA GLN A 43 3.39 4.68 -2.51
C GLN A 43 3.57 3.38 -1.74
N VAL A 44 4.78 2.82 -1.69
CA VAL A 44 5.13 1.63 -0.90
C VAL A 44 6.31 1.98 0.00
N LYS A 45 6.15 1.77 1.31
CA LYS A 45 7.22 1.97 2.28
C LYS A 45 7.64 0.65 2.91
N ALA A 46 8.93 0.53 3.18
CA ALA A 46 9.43 -0.55 4.03
C ALA A 46 9.09 -0.21 5.48
N GLU A 47 8.47 -1.17 6.18
CA GLU A 47 8.11 -1.05 7.59
C GLU A 47 9.18 -1.74 8.47
N MET A 48 9.23 -1.42 9.77
CA MET A 48 10.15 -2.03 10.72
C MET A 48 9.91 -3.55 10.88
N HIS A 49 8.65 -3.99 10.86
CA HIS A 49 8.26 -5.39 10.86
C HIS A 49 8.35 -5.95 9.45
N GLN A 50 9.28 -6.89 9.24
CA GLN A 50 9.53 -7.55 7.96
C GLN A 50 8.34 -8.37 7.42
N SER A 51 7.28 -8.53 8.20
CA SER A 51 6.03 -9.18 7.81
C SER A 51 4.90 -8.18 7.52
N VAL A 52 5.19 -6.88 7.46
CA VAL A 52 4.21 -5.82 7.18
C VAL A 52 4.63 -5.03 5.94
N VAL A 53 3.67 -4.69 5.09
CA VAL A 53 3.83 -3.78 3.97
C VAL A 53 2.87 -2.61 4.14
N GLU A 54 3.42 -1.39 4.12
CA GLU A 54 2.63 -0.16 4.11
C GLU A 54 2.50 0.37 2.68
N VAL A 55 1.28 0.74 2.29
CA VAL A 55 1.01 1.51 1.08
C VAL A 55 0.25 2.80 1.37
N GLY A 56 0.54 3.84 0.59
CA GLY A 56 -0.08 5.16 0.73
C GLY A 56 -0.63 5.70 -0.58
N THR A 57 -1.81 6.29 -0.54
CA THR A 57 -2.35 7.04 -1.68
C THR A 57 -1.55 8.31 -1.92
N ASN A 58 -1.61 8.85 -3.13
CA ASN A 58 -1.28 10.24 -3.37
C ASN A 58 -2.28 11.18 -2.65
N ILE A 59 -2.00 12.47 -2.71
CA ILE A 59 -2.90 13.50 -2.17
C ILE A 59 -4.17 13.57 -3.03
N CYS A 60 -5.26 13.03 -2.49
CA CYS A 60 -6.56 12.98 -3.13
C CYS A 60 -7.39 14.25 -2.87
N GLN A 61 -8.13 14.69 -3.88
CA GLN A 61 -8.97 15.87 -3.82
C GLN A 61 -10.35 15.62 -3.21
N ASN A 62 -10.79 14.37 -3.14
CA ASN A 62 -12.06 13.92 -2.58
C ASN A 62 -12.04 12.40 -2.30
N VAL A 63 -13.11 11.91 -1.68
CA VAL A 63 -13.25 10.51 -1.28
C VAL A 63 -13.34 9.56 -2.48
N GLN A 64 -13.87 10.02 -3.62
CA GLN A 64 -13.97 9.19 -4.82
C GLN A 64 -12.59 8.89 -5.42
N GLU A 65 -11.69 9.88 -5.40
CA GLU A 65 -10.29 9.70 -5.80
C GLU A 65 -9.56 8.76 -4.84
N ALA A 66 -9.67 9.01 -3.52
CA ALA A 66 -9.07 8.15 -2.51
C ALA A 66 -9.53 6.69 -2.63
N ARG A 67 -10.83 6.47 -2.87
CA ARG A 67 -11.39 5.12 -3.08
C ARG A 67 -10.79 4.41 -4.30
N LYS A 68 -10.65 5.13 -5.42
CA LYS A 68 -10.05 4.58 -6.64
C LYS A 68 -8.59 4.20 -6.40
N GLU A 69 -7.86 5.05 -5.69
CA GLU A 69 -6.45 4.82 -5.43
C GLU A 69 -6.20 3.69 -4.44
N VAL A 70 -6.97 3.62 -3.35
CA VAL A 70 -6.97 2.48 -2.42
C VAL A 70 -7.26 1.17 -3.15
N ALA A 71 -8.27 1.14 -4.02
CA ALA A 71 -8.59 -0.07 -4.79
C ALA A 71 -7.46 -0.48 -5.76
N PHE A 72 -6.81 0.50 -6.39
CA PHE A 72 -5.66 0.27 -7.24
C PHE A 72 -4.47 -0.31 -6.45
N LEU A 73 -4.13 0.28 -5.31
CA LEU A 73 -3.02 -0.18 -4.45
C LEU A 73 -3.26 -1.60 -3.93
N ARG A 74 -4.47 -1.90 -3.45
CA ARG A 74 -4.87 -3.25 -3.01
C ARG A 74 -4.67 -4.31 -4.09
N ASN A 75 -5.11 -4.02 -5.32
CA ASN A 75 -4.94 -4.94 -6.45
C ASN A 75 -3.46 -5.19 -6.75
N LYS A 76 -2.63 -4.13 -6.70
CA LYS A 76 -1.20 -4.22 -6.97
C LYS A 76 -0.45 -5.00 -5.89
N ILE A 77 -0.76 -4.77 -4.62
CA ILE A 77 -0.19 -5.54 -3.52
C ILE A 77 -0.59 -7.01 -3.60
N SER A 78 -1.86 -7.31 -3.92
CA SER A 78 -2.31 -8.69 -4.08
C SER A 78 -1.61 -9.38 -5.27
N GLU A 79 -1.38 -8.69 -6.38
CA GLU A 79 -0.65 -9.21 -7.54
C GLU A 79 0.81 -9.52 -7.19
N LEU A 80 1.50 -8.57 -6.52
CA LEU A 80 2.89 -8.74 -6.09
C LEU A 80 3.06 -9.86 -5.07
N ALA A 81 2.14 -9.98 -4.11
CA ALA A 81 2.14 -11.07 -3.14
C ALA A 81 1.95 -12.43 -3.83
N GLY A 82 0.98 -12.55 -4.74
CA GLY A 82 0.72 -13.79 -5.48
C GLY A 82 1.90 -14.25 -6.37
N GLN A 83 2.78 -13.35 -6.78
CA GLN A 83 4.01 -13.69 -7.52
C GLN A 83 5.10 -14.31 -6.63
N GLN A 84 5.01 -14.19 -5.30
CA GLN A 84 6.03 -14.67 -4.36
C GLN A 84 5.73 -16.05 -3.76
N GLY A 85 4.57 -16.64 -4.09
CA GLY A 85 4.07 -17.89 -3.50
C GLY A 85 3.46 -17.70 -2.12
#